data_AF-A0A2I0B2N9-F1
#
_entry.id   AF-A0A2I0B2N9-F1
#
_cell.length_a   1.000
_cell.length_b   1.000
_cell.length_c   1.000
_cell.angle_alpha   90.00
_cell.angle_beta   90.00
_cell.angle_gamma   90.00
#
_symmetry.space_group_name_H-M   'P 1'
#
loop_
_entity.id
_entity.type
_entity.pdbx_description
1 polymer ?
#
loop_
_entity_poly.entity_id
_entity_poly.type
_entity_poly.pdbx_seq_one_letter_code
_entity_poly.pdbx_strand_id
1 'polypeptide(L)'
;MHLNPAMASTAAIATAVLTIIFAAPAAAADTQPPRYSNHTVGGSHGWFFNETSNSSVTNYDTWAASQSFNLGDFLIFATNSNMTVVQTYNLTTYQLCDASGDDSSETSVYTPAGNTKFGVSAVLAVPLTVIGDNYYFSDAGDDGIQCRRGMKFHIKVSRGRGLPPELNQPPPPPYVDAAAPPPPDSPPVTVTPGASQGEAFYRGGAADHRGTRSGWLVAFSIFLLPV
;
A
#
# COMPACT_ATOMS: atom_id res chain seq x y z
N MET A 1 -17.17 -97.35 -15.67
CA MET A 1 -18.53 -97.27 -16.21
C MET A 1 -18.94 -95.80 -16.16
N HIS A 2 -19.26 -95.22 -17.34
CA HIS A 2 -20.19 -94.09 -17.57
C HIS A 2 -19.91 -92.77 -16.82
N LEU A 3 -19.73 -91.57 -17.41
CA LEU A 3 -20.01 -90.97 -18.73
C LEU A 3 -19.20 -89.66 -18.83
N ASN A 4 -18.75 -89.28 -20.04
CA ASN A 4 -18.64 -87.85 -20.43
C ASN A 4 -19.98 -87.44 -21.04
N PRO A 5 -20.42 -86.16 -20.99
CA PRO A 5 -20.21 -85.34 -22.20
C PRO A 5 -20.16 -83.80 -22.02
N ALA A 6 -19.69 -83.20 -23.12
CA ALA A 6 -20.17 -81.98 -23.77
C ALA A 6 -19.64 -80.59 -23.36
N MET A 7 -19.02 -79.99 -24.37
CA MET A 7 -18.71 -78.59 -24.60
C MET A 7 -19.95 -77.68 -24.51
N ALA A 8 -19.75 -76.45 -24.05
CA ALA A 8 -20.53 -75.30 -24.53
C ALA A 8 -19.59 -74.08 -24.66
N SER A 9 -19.52 -73.59 -25.89
CA SER A 9 -18.78 -72.43 -26.36
C SER A 9 -19.67 -71.20 -26.29
N THR A 10 -19.17 -70.09 -25.74
CA THR A 10 -19.78 -68.77 -25.95
C THR A 10 -18.67 -67.74 -26.16
N ALA A 11 -18.52 -67.33 -27.42
CA ALA A 11 -17.73 -66.18 -27.83
C ALA A 11 -18.45 -64.89 -27.43
N ALA A 12 -17.74 -63.97 -26.77
CA ALA A 12 -18.23 -62.62 -26.53
C ALA A 12 -17.83 -61.71 -27.69
N ILE A 13 -18.84 -61.14 -28.36
CA ILE A 13 -18.71 -60.22 -29.49
C ILE A 13 -18.44 -58.81 -28.96
N ALA A 14 -17.52 -58.11 -29.64
CA ALA A 14 -17.02 -56.79 -29.34
C ALA A 14 -18.05 -55.66 -29.54
N THR A 15 -17.92 -54.59 -28.77
CA THR A 15 -18.45 -53.27 -29.11
C THR A 15 -17.39 -52.21 -28.84
N ALA A 16 -16.73 -51.75 -29.90
CA ALA A 16 -15.85 -50.59 -29.85
C ALA A 16 -16.72 -49.32 -29.94
N VAL A 17 -16.72 -48.51 -28.87
CA VAL A 17 -17.39 -47.20 -28.85
C VAL A 17 -16.38 -46.15 -29.32
N LEU A 18 -16.59 -45.60 -30.51
CA LEU A 18 -15.78 -44.52 -31.08
C LEU A 18 -16.30 -43.17 -30.54
N THR A 19 -15.59 -42.58 -29.60
CA THR A 19 -15.89 -41.25 -29.05
C THR A 19 -15.31 -40.16 -29.96
N ILE A 20 -16.19 -39.39 -30.61
CA ILE A 20 -15.81 -38.20 -31.38
C ILE A 20 -15.62 -37.06 -30.37
N ILE A 21 -14.36 -36.66 -30.12
CA ILE A 21 -14.03 -35.50 -29.29
C ILE A 21 -14.19 -34.24 -30.14
N PHE A 22 -15.32 -33.54 -29.97
CA PHE A 22 -15.44 -32.17 -30.47
C PHE A 22 -14.57 -31.25 -29.61
N ALA A 23 -13.45 -30.79 -30.17
CA ALA A 23 -12.67 -29.72 -29.57
C ALA A 23 -13.48 -28.42 -29.65
N ALA A 24 -14.07 -28.00 -28.53
CA ALA A 24 -14.66 -26.67 -28.42
C ALA A 24 -13.55 -25.61 -28.55
N PRO A 25 -13.77 -24.49 -29.26
CA PRO A 25 -12.82 -23.40 -29.25
C PRO A 25 -12.75 -22.85 -27.82
N ALA A 26 -11.54 -22.80 -27.26
CA ALA A 26 -11.30 -22.12 -26.00
C ALA A 26 -11.72 -20.66 -26.16
N ALA A 27 -12.85 -20.29 -25.56
CA ALA A 27 -13.22 -18.90 -25.41
C ALA A 27 -12.04 -18.22 -24.71
N ALA A 28 -11.39 -17.27 -25.38
CA ALA A 28 -10.44 -16.38 -24.74
C ALA A 28 -11.22 -15.68 -23.63
N ALA A 29 -10.99 -16.08 -22.38
CA ALA A 29 -11.56 -15.43 -21.24
C ALA A 29 -11.08 -13.99 -21.27
N ASP A 30 -11.99 -13.07 -21.58
CA ASP A 30 -11.78 -11.65 -21.37
C ASP A 30 -11.78 -11.43 -19.84
N THR A 31 -10.62 -11.68 -19.22
CA THR A 31 -10.43 -11.48 -17.80
C THR A 31 -10.30 -9.98 -17.59
N GLN A 32 -11.41 -9.35 -17.20
CA GLN A 32 -11.42 -8.02 -16.60
C GLN A 32 -10.20 -7.85 -15.68
N PRO A 33 -9.47 -6.72 -15.72
CA PRO A 33 -8.22 -6.58 -14.99
C PRO A 33 -8.43 -6.92 -13.51
N PRO A 34 -7.53 -7.73 -12.89
CA PRO A 34 -7.58 -7.95 -11.46
C PRO A 34 -7.55 -6.58 -10.78
N ARG A 35 -8.57 -6.30 -9.98
CA ARG A 35 -8.52 -5.13 -9.10
C ARG A 35 -7.32 -5.31 -8.16
N TYR A 36 -6.72 -4.20 -7.74
CA TYR A 36 -5.76 -4.24 -6.65
C TYR A 36 -6.35 -5.02 -5.49
N SER A 37 -5.54 -5.92 -4.93
CA SER A 37 -5.95 -6.87 -3.92
C SER A 37 -5.24 -6.58 -2.60
N ASN A 38 -5.96 -6.82 -1.51
CA ASN A 38 -5.40 -6.72 -0.16
C ASN A 38 -5.03 -8.12 0.30
N HIS A 39 -3.75 -8.34 0.59
CA HIS A 39 -3.23 -9.60 1.10
C HIS A 39 -2.97 -9.48 2.60
N THR A 40 -3.79 -10.15 3.41
CA THR A 40 -3.58 -10.19 4.87
C THR A 40 -2.42 -11.11 5.20
N VAL A 41 -1.32 -10.53 5.67
CA VAL A 41 -0.08 -11.24 6.00
C VAL A 41 -0.32 -12.24 7.12
N GLY A 42 0.04 -13.51 6.90
CA GLY A 42 -0.19 -14.60 7.85
C GLY A 42 -1.66 -15.05 7.98
N GLY A 43 -2.58 -14.49 7.19
CA GLY A 43 -4.01 -14.80 7.25
C GLY A 43 -4.61 -14.50 8.62
N SER A 44 -5.30 -15.46 9.22
CA SER A 44 -5.92 -15.31 10.54
C SER A 44 -4.91 -15.18 11.70
N HIS A 45 -3.63 -15.55 11.48
CA HIS A 45 -2.60 -15.46 12.52
C HIS A 45 -2.01 -14.05 12.63
N GLY A 46 -2.09 -13.23 11.57
CA GLY A 46 -1.52 -11.89 11.53
C GLY A 46 0.02 -11.86 11.54
N TRP A 47 0.58 -10.69 11.85
CA TRP A 47 2.02 -10.42 11.90
C TRP A 47 2.50 -10.33 13.35
N PHE A 48 2.86 -11.48 13.92
CA PHE A 48 3.27 -11.57 15.32
C PHE A 48 4.44 -12.54 15.56
N PHE A 49 5.14 -12.27 16.66
CA PHE A 49 6.11 -13.16 17.27
C PHE A 49 5.47 -13.88 18.46
N ASN A 50 5.77 -15.16 18.63
CA ASN A 50 5.44 -15.88 19.85
C ASN A 50 6.72 -15.99 20.70
N GLU A 51 6.78 -15.19 21.77
CA GLU A 51 7.92 -15.19 22.70
C GLU A 51 8.07 -16.51 23.47
N THR A 52 6.97 -17.23 23.72
CA THR A 52 7.00 -18.51 24.44
C THR A 52 7.64 -19.62 23.60
N SER A 53 7.29 -19.72 22.32
CA SER A 53 7.90 -20.69 21.39
C SER A 53 9.17 -20.16 20.72
N ASN A 54 9.50 -18.88 20.92
CA ASN A 54 10.62 -18.18 20.28
C ASN A 54 10.61 -18.33 18.75
N SER A 55 9.43 -18.15 18.15
CA SER A 55 9.18 -18.32 16.72
C SER A 55 8.06 -17.40 16.21
N SER A 56 7.98 -17.18 14.91
CA SER A 56 6.78 -16.56 14.31
C SER A 56 5.51 -17.39 14.59
N VAL A 57 4.36 -16.70 14.61
CA VAL A 57 3.04 -17.35 14.81
C VAL A 57 2.58 -18.21 13.63
N THR A 58 3.22 -18.04 12.46
CA THR A 58 2.98 -18.81 11.25
C THR A 58 4.22 -18.81 10.37
N ASN A 59 4.24 -19.66 9.34
CA ASN A 59 5.28 -19.67 8.32
C ASN A 59 4.91 -18.67 7.22
N TYR A 60 5.51 -17.48 7.24
CA TYR A 60 5.18 -16.43 6.29
C TYR A 60 5.66 -16.72 4.86
N ASP A 61 6.71 -17.52 4.67
CA ASP A 61 7.12 -17.96 3.32
C ASP A 61 6.07 -18.87 2.69
N THR A 62 5.48 -19.78 3.49
CA THR A 62 4.38 -20.65 3.03
C THR A 62 3.13 -19.83 2.70
N TRP A 63 2.83 -18.82 3.51
CA TRP A 63 1.76 -17.87 3.22
C TRP A 63 2.02 -17.11 1.92
N ALA A 64 3.23 -16.55 1.75
CA ALA A 64 3.61 -15.78 0.56
C ALA A 64 3.54 -16.64 -0.71
N ALA A 65 4.04 -17.88 -0.66
CA ALA A 65 4.01 -18.81 -1.79
C ALA A 65 2.59 -19.22 -2.23
N SER A 66 1.58 -19.05 -1.37
CA SER A 66 0.18 -19.34 -1.69
C SER A 66 -0.54 -18.21 -2.44
N GLN A 67 0.14 -17.08 -2.69
CA GLN A 67 -0.46 -15.86 -3.21
C GLN A 67 0.20 -15.44 -4.53
N SER A 68 -0.42 -14.49 -5.22
CA SER A 68 0.15 -13.80 -6.36
C SER A 68 0.06 -12.30 -6.12
N PHE A 69 1.18 -11.60 -6.28
CA PHE A 69 1.31 -10.20 -5.94
C PHE A 69 1.57 -9.37 -7.20
N ASN A 70 0.85 -8.26 -7.34
CA ASN A 70 0.97 -7.34 -8.46
C ASN A 70 1.22 -5.92 -7.94
N LEU A 71 1.86 -5.12 -8.79
CA LEU A 71 2.01 -3.70 -8.52
C LEU A 71 0.63 -3.05 -8.30
N GLY A 72 0.50 -2.30 -7.21
CA GLY A 72 -0.75 -1.65 -6.77
C GLY A 72 -1.52 -2.43 -5.69
N ASP A 73 -1.18 -3.70 -5.45
CA ASP A 73 -1.73 -4.46 -4.32
C ASP A 73 -1.23 -3.91 -2.98
N PHE A 74 -1.88 -4.30 -1.89
CA PHE A 74 -1.47 -3.96 -0.53
C PHE A 74 -1.20 -5.21 0.30
N LEU A 75 -0.15 -5.15 1.11
CA LEU A 75 0.03 -6.06 2.23
C LEU A 75 -0.62 -5.46 3.47
N ILE A 76 -1.51 -6.22 4.09
CA ILE A 76 -2.23 -5.81 5.29
C ILE A 76 -1.69 -6.61 6.47
N PHE A 77 -1.00 -5.92 7.36
CA PHE A 77 -0.44 -6.50 8.57
C PHE A 77 -1.38 -6.24 9.73
N ALA A 78 -2.15 -7.26 10.13
CA ALA A 78 -2.84 -7.28 11.41
C ALA A 78 -1.80 -7.49 12.52
N THR A 79 -1.60 -6.48 13.36
CA THR A 79 -0.41 -6.38 14.22
C THR A 79 -0.73 -5.66 15.54
N ASN A 80 0.29 -5.25 16.30
CA ASN A 80 0.15 -4.38 17.47
C ASN A 80 1.28 -3.34 17.55
N SER A 81 1.16 -2.39 18.48
CA SER A 81 2.12 -1.30 18.69
C SER A 81 3.56 -1.69 19.04
N ASN A 82 3.86 -2.98 19.25
CA ASN A 82 5.21 -3.48 19.56
C ASN A 82 5.92 -4.07 18.34
N MET A 83 5.23 -4.16 17.21
CA MET A 83 5.73 -4.83 16.03
C MET A 83 6.18 -3.80 14.99
N THR A 84 7.24 -4.16 14.27
CA THR A 84 7.72 -3.39 13.13
C THR A 84 7.57 -4.21 11.85
N VAL A 85 7.50 -3.50 10.73
CA VAL A 85 7.59 -4.08 9.39
C VAL A 85 8.65 -3.27 8.65
N VAL A 86 9.77 -3.89 8.37
CA VAL A 86 10.77 -3.37 7.44
C VAL A 86 10.47 -3.92 6.06
N GLN A 87 10.37 -3.05 5.07
CA GLN A 87 10.43 -3.39 3.66
C GLN A 87 11.80 -3.02 3.13
N THR A 88 12.43 -3.91 2.38
CA THR A 88 13.66 -3.60 1.65
C THR A 88 13.65 -4.28 0.28
N TYR A 89 14.35 -3.70 -0.68
CA TYR A 89 14.67 -4.34 -1.97
C TYR A 89 16.07 -4.96 -1.97
N ASN A 90 16.83 -4.78 -0.88
CA ASN A 90 18.19 -5.27 -0.74
C ASN A 90 18.20 -6.64 -0.04
N LEU A 91 18.62 -7.66 -0.78
CA LEU A 91 18.71 -9.04 -0.27
C LEU A 91 19.68 -9.15 0.93
N THR A 92 20.77 -8.38 0.95
CA THR A 92 21.76 -8.42 2.04
C THR A 92 21.14 -7.90 3.33
N THR A 93 20.48 -6.73 3.30
CA THR A 93 19.73 -6.14 4.42
C THR A 93 18.74 -7.14 5.00
N TYR A 94 17.97 -7.80 4.12
CA TYR A 94 17.03 -8.85 4.52
C TYR A 94 17.70 -10.08 5.14
N GLN A 95 18.81 -10.56 4.57
CA GLN A 95 19.52 -11.75 5.07
C GLN A 95 20.14 -11.51 6.45
N LEU A 96 20.70 -10.32 6.66
CA LEU A 96 21.29 -9.91 7.93
C LEU A 96 20.24 -9.64 9.01
N CYS A 97 18.97 -9.43 8.64
CA CYS A 97 17.92 -8.98 9.55
C CYS A 97 18.28 -7.66 10.22
N ASP A 98 18.89 -6.74 9.47
CA ASP A 98 19.40 -5.48 9.98
C ASP A 98 19.14 -4.36 8.97
N ALA A 99 18.29 -3.40 9.36
CA ALA A 99 17.98 -2.21 8.57
C ALA A 99 18.90 -1.02 8.90
N SER A 100 19.67 -1.08 10.00
CA SER A 100 20.43 0.07 10.51
C SER A 100 21.63 0.44 9.64
N GLY A 101 22.17 -0.53 8.89
CA GLY A 101 23.26 -0.32 7.93
C GLY A 101 22.81 0.13 6.55
N ASP A 102 21.51 0.31 6.32
CA ASP A 102 20.95 0.62 5.01
C ASP A 102 20.27 1.99 5.03
N ASP A 103 21.04 3.04 4.72
CA ASP A 103 20.58 4.42 4.58
C ASP A 103 20.04 4.74 3.17
N SER A 104 19.92 3.72 2.32
CA SER A 104 19.40 3.89 0.97
C SER A 104 17.89 4.12 0.97
N SER A 105 17.39 4.69 -0.14
CA SER A 105 15.95 4.82 -0.38
C SER A 105 15.24 3.48 -0.62
N GLU A 106 15.96 2.36 -0.62
CA GLU A 106 15.44 1.03 -0.89
C GLU A 106 14.84 0.37 0.36
N THR A 107 15.06 0.94 1.55
CA THR A 107 14.58 0.40 2.83
C THR A 107 13.60 1.37 3.51
N SER A 108 12.49 0.83 4.00
CA SER A 108 11.44 1.58 4.67
C SER A 108 10.98 0.84 5.91
N VAL A 109 10.82 1.57 7.03
CA VAL A 109 10.36 1.01 8.30
C VAL A 109 8.96 1.53 8.61
N TYR A 110 8.02 0.61 8.83
CA TYR A 110 6.65 0.89 9.18
C TYR A 110 6.39 0.45 10.63
N THR A 111 5.84 1.37 11.42
CA THR A 111 5.41 1.12 12.79
C THR A 111 4.00 1.63 13.01
N PRO A 112 3.20 0.98 13.87
CA PRO A 112 1.87 1.51 14.20
C PRO A 112 1.96 2.86 14.91
N ALA A 113 1.39 3.90 14.31
CA ALA A 113 1.43 5.25 14.87
C ALA A 113 0.47 5.44 16.06
N GLY A 114 0.80 6.42 16.91
CA GLY A 114 -0.18 7.08 17.80
C GLY A 114 -0.46 6.44 19.15
N ASN A 115 0.30 5.42 19.58
CA ASN A 115 0.07 4.75 20.85
C ASN A 115 1.36 4.65 21.68
N THR A 116 1.36 5.24 22.88
CA THR A 116 2.44 5.08 23.88
C THR A 116 2.29 3.79 24.69
N LYS A 117 1.18 3.07 24.52
CA LYS A 117 0.89 1.81 25.19
C LYS A 117 1.36 0.65 24.32
N PHE A 118 2.09 -0.27 24.94
CA PHE A 118 2.53 -1.51 24.30
C PHE A 118 1.36 -2.49 24.13
N GLY A 119 1.39 -3.27 23.04
CA GLY A 119 0.45 -4.35 22.77
C GLY A 119 -0.93 -3.91 22.25
N VAL A 120 -1.10 -2.64 21.86
CA VAL A 120 -2.36 -2.15 21.30
C VAL A 120 -2.52 -2.65 19.88
N SER A 121 -3.63 -3.32 19.57
CA SER A 121 -3.93 -3.81 18.22
C SER A 121 -3.88 -2.70 17.19
N ALA A 122 -3.29 -3.00 16.04
CA ALA A 122 -3.11 -2.07 14.95
C ALA A 122 -3.15 -2.78 13.60
N VAL A 123 -3.28 -1.99 12.53
CA VAL A 123 -3.19 -2.45 11.15
C VAL A 123 -2.21 -1.55 10.41
N LEU A 124 -1.24 -2.17 9.73
CA LEU A 124 -0.37 -1.48 8.77
C LEU A 124 -0.75 -1.93 7.36
N ALA A 125 -0.88 -0.95 6.46
CA ALA A 125 -1.09 -1.19 5.05
C ALA A 125 0.17 -0.75 4.29
N VAL A 126 0.85 -1.70 3.65
CA VAL A 126 2.07 -1.44 2.89
C VAL A 126 1.76 -1.64 1.40
N PRO A 127 1.87 -0.58 0.58
CA PRO A 127 1.59 -0.68 -0.86
C PRO A 127 2.74 -1.37 -1.61
N LEU A 128 2.40 -2.19 -2.60
CA LEU A 128 3.36 -2.81 -3.51
C LEU A 128 3.62 -1.90 -4.71
N THR A 129 4.70 -1.12 -4.63
CA THR A 129 5.01 -0.06 -5.61
C THR A 129 6.15 -0.41 -6.56
N VAL A 130 6.93 -1.46 -6.26
CA VAL A 130 8.12 -1.86 -7.03
C VAL A 130 7.99 -3.31 -7.49
N ILE A 131 8.21 -3.53 -8.79
CA ILE A 131 8.21 -4.85 -9.43
C ILE A 131 9.49 -5.59 -9.05
N GLY A 132 9.39 -6.91 -8.89
CA GLY A 132 10.52 -7.77 -8.56
C GLY A 132 10.47 -8.24 -7.11
N ASP A 133 11.63 -8.60 -6.58
CA ASP A 133 11.73 -9.14 -5.23
C ASP A 133 11.55 -8.01 -4.20
N ASN A 134 10.59 -8.19 -3.31
CA ASN A 134 10.32 -7.30 -2.19
C ASN A 134 10.50 -8.14 -0.91
N TYR A 135 11.33 -7.66 0.01
CA TYR A 135 11.68 -8.38 1.23
C TYR A 135 11.06 -7.70 2.44
N TYR A 136 10.49 -8.49 3.35
CA TYR A 136 9.81 -8.00 4.54
C TYR A 136 10.32 -8.72 5.78
N PHE A 137 10.60 -7.98 6.85
CA PHE A 137 11.01 -8.56 8.12
C PHE A 137 10.68 -7.66 9.32
N SER A 138 10.68 -8.24 10.52
CA SER A 138 10.59 -7.48 11.77
C SER A 138 11.98 -7.08 12.22
N ASP A 139 12.21 -5.79 12.50
CA ASP A 139 13.39 -5.35 13.26
C ASP A 139 13.12 -5.29 14.78
N ALA A 140 11.90 -5.59 15.21
CA ALA A 140 11.53 -5.52 16.61
C ALA A 140 12.25 -6.59 17.43
N GLY A 141 12.57 -6.23 18.67
CA GLY A 141 13.36 -7.04 19.59
C GLY A 141 14.86 -6.88 19.39
N ASP A 142 15.64 -7.52 20.26
CA ASP A 142 17.08 -7.33 20.26
C ASP A 142 17.76 -8.01 19.08
N ASP A 143 18.69 -7.29 18.47
CA ASP A 143 19.54 -7.73 17.36
C ASP A 143 18.80 -8.34 16.17
N GLY A 144 17.50 -8.09 15.93
CA GLY A 144 16.74 -8.71 14.83
C GLY A 144 16.36 -10.18 15.07
N ILE A 145 16.25 -10.61 16.34
CA ILE A 145 15.91 -12.00 16.69
C ILE A 145 14.57 -12.45 16.10
N GLN A 146 13.56 -11.59 16.07
CA GLN A 146 12.25 -11.93 15.52
C GLN A 146 12.34 -12.30 14.03
N CYS A 147 13.09 -11.51 13.24
CA CYS A 147 13.37 -11.83 11.84
C CYS A 147 14.06 -13.19 11.68
N ARG A 148 15.15 -13.44 12.41
CA ARG A 148 15.89 -14.72 12.33
C ARG A 148 15.07 -15.92 12.79
N ARG A 149 14.05 -15.70 13.62
CA ARG A 149 13.12 -16.72 14.13
C ARG A 149 11.82 -16.81 13.32
N GLY A 150 11.82 -16.27 12.11
CA GLY A 150 10.79 -16.52 11.12
C GLY A 150 9.81 -15.37 10.92
N MET A 151 9.94 -14.22 11.58
CA MET A 151 9.21 -12.99 11.20
C MET A 151 9.87 -12.30 10.02
N LYS A 152 9.95 -13.03 8.92
CA LYS A 152 10.45 -12.55 7.65
C LYS A 152 9.81 -13.34 6.52
N PHE A 153 9.69 -12.71 5.36
CA PHE A 153 9.30 -13.36 4.12
C PHE A 153 9.75 -12.49 2.95
N HIS A 154 9.68 -13.05 1.75
CA HIS A 154 9.83 -12.26 0.54
C HIS A 154 8.68 -12.59 -0.40
N ILE A 155 8.38 -11.66 -1.29
CA ILE A 155 7.41 -11.85 -2.35
C ILE A 155 8.02 -11.42 -3.67
N LYS A 156 7.49 -11.94 -4.76
CA LYS A 156 7.80 -11.47 -6.11
C LYS A 156 6.61 -10.70 -6.66
N VAL A 157 6.77 -9.39 -6.74
CA VAL A 157 5.76 -8.49 -7.28
C VAL A 157 5.86 -8.52 -8.80
N SER A 158 4.79 -8.95 -9.44
CA SER A 158 4.67 -8.92 -10.90
C SER A 158 4.17 -7.56 -11.36
N ARG A 159 4.46 -7.23 -12.62
CA ARG A 159 3.80 -6.10 -13.27
C ARG A 159 2.30 -6.42 -13.30
N GLY A 160 1.49 -5.60 -12.63
CA GLY A 160 0.04 -5.67 -12.79
C GLY A 160 -0.35 -5.39 -14.24
N ARG A 161 -1.61 -5.62 -14.60
CA ARG A 161 -2.10 -5.37 -15.97
C ARG A 161 -2.25 -3.87 -16.31
N GLY A 162 -1.88 -2.97 -15.39
CA GLY A 162 -1.99 -1.52 -15.56
C GLY A 162 -3.39 -0.98 -15.26
N LEU A 163 -3.60 0.30 -15.52
CA LEU A 163 -4.94 0.91 -15.49
C LEU A 163 -5.83 0.17 -16.50
N PRO A 164 -7.12 -0.07 -16.17
CA PRO A 164 -8.06 -0.65 -17.11
C PRO A 164 -8.08 0.12 -18.44
N PRO A 165 -8.24 -0.52 -19.61
CA PRO A 165 -8.30 0.15 -20.90
C PRO A 165 -9.31 1.31 -20.95
N GLU A 166 -10.35 1.27 -20.12
CA GLU A 166 -11.39 2.28 -19.98
C GLU A 166 -10.86 3.63 -19.45
N LEU A 167 -9.69 3.65 -18.81
CA LEU A 167 -9.00 4.87 -18.39
C LEU A 167 -8.02 5.39 -19.44
N ASN A 168 -7.87 4.70 -20.57
CA ASN A 168 -7.16 5.20 -21.74
C ASN A 168 -8.03 6.18 -22.54
N GLN A 169 -8.70 7.10 -21.83
CA GLN A 169 -9.51 8.14 -22.43
C GLN A 169 -8.60 9.25 -22.96
N PRO A 170 -8.92 9.84 -24.12
CA PRO A 170 -8.28 11.07 -24.54
C PRO A 170 -8.35 12.11 -23.43
N PRO A 171 -7.32 12.94 -23.23
CA PRO A 171 -7.38 14.02 -22.25
C PRO A 171 -8.65 14.84 -22.46
N PRO A 172 -9.34 15.27 -21.38
CA PRO A 172 -10.52 16.12 -21.51
C PRO A 172 -10.19 17.32 -22.40
N PRO A 173 -11.10 17.74 -23.29
CA PRO A 173 -10.90 18.95 -24.07
C PRO A 173 -10.58 20.12 -23.11
N PRO A 174 -9.74 21.08 -23.54
CA PRO A 174 -9.40 22.24 -22.72
C PRO A 174 -10.67 22.87 -22.16
N TYR A 175 -10.70 23.06 -20.84
CA TYR A 175 -11.83 23.71 -20.19
C TYR A 175 -11.98 25.12 -20.77
N VAL A 176 -13.09 25.35 -21.45
CA VAL A 176 -13.52 26.70 -21.85
C VAL A 176 -14.47 27.19 -20.78
N ASP A 177 -14.06 28.24 -20.06
CA ASP A 177 -14.99 28.94 -19.18
C ASP A 177 -16.17 29.42 -20.02
N ALA A 178 -17.39 29.03 -19.62
CA ALA A 178 -18.59 29.57 -20.21
C ALA A 178 -18.52 31.09 -20.02
N ALA A 179 -18.50 31.85 -21.13
CA ALA A 179 -18.44 33.29 -21.10
C ALA A 179 -19.45 33.82 -20.08
N ALA A 180 -18.96 34.52 -19.06
CA ALA A 180 -19.82 35.15 -18.06
C ALA A 180 -20.88 35.98 -18.78
N PRO A 181 -22.15 35.95 -18.34
CA PRO A 181 -23.16 36.85 -18.87
C PRO A 181 -22.66 38.29 -18.77
N PRO A 182 -22.90 39.14 -19.78
CA PRO A 182 -22.50 40.54 -19.70
C PRO A 182 -23.10 41.17 -18.43
N PRO A 183 -22.33 41.99 -17.70
CA PRO A 183 -22.83 42.65 -16.50
C PRO A 183 -24.08 43.48 -16.84
N PRO A 184 -25.11 43.49 -15.98
CA PRO A 184 -26.27 44.34 -16.19
C PRO A 184 -25.84 45.82 -16.20
N ASP A 185 -26.31 46.56 -17.20
CA ASP A 185 -26.09 48.00 -17.34
C ASP A 185 -26.45 48.72 -16.03
N SER A 186 -25.48 49.45 -15.48
CA SER A 186 -25.68 50.29 -14.30
C SER A 186 -26.59 51.47 -14.64
N PRO A 187 -27.57 51.85 -13.79
CA PRO A 187 -28.41 53.01 -14.04
C PRO A 187 -27.61 54.31 -13.88
N PRO A 188 -27.98 55.38 -14.61
CA PRO A 188 -27.24 56.64 -14.61
C PRO A 188 -27.33 57.37 -13.25
N VAL A 189 -26.16 57.75 -12.73
CA VAL A 189 -26.01 58.61 -11.55
C VAL A 189 -26.50 60.01 -11.89
N THR A 190 -27.56 60.46 -11.21
CA THR A 190 -28.01 61.85 -11.25
C THR A 190 -27.16 62.67 -10.28
N VAL A 191 -26.37 63.59 -10.82
CA VAL A 191 -25.59 64.58 -10.04
C VAL A 191 -26.50 65.76 -9.70
N THR A 192 -26.71 66.00 -8.40
CA THR A 192 -27.34 67.23 -7.91
C THR A 192 -26.28 68.08 -7.19
N PRO A 193 -26.08 69.36 -7.55
CA PRO A 193 -25.07 70.22 -6.96
C PRO A 193 -25.59 70.97 -5.73
N GLY A 194 -24.80 71.03 -4.66
CA GLY A 194 -25.18 71.78 -3.46
C GLY A 194 -24.14 71.78 -2.34
N ALA A 195 -23.19 72.70 -2.46
CA ALA A 195 -22.36 73.38 -1.45
C ALA A 195 -22.31 72.83 0.00
N SER A 196 -21.11 72.64 0.55
CA SER A 196 -20.39 73.73 1.24
C SER A 196 -19.16 73.26 2.03
N GLN A 197 -18.14 74.11 1.99
CA GLN A 197 -17.13 74.38 3.03
C GLN A 197 -15.99 73.38 3.32
N GLY A 198 -14.77 73.94 3.29
CA GLY A 198 -13.71 73.56 4.22
C GLY A 198 -12.36 73.31 3.61
N GLU A 199 -11.57 74.37 3.41
CA GLU A 199 -10.13 74.31 3.16
C GLU A 199 -9.37 73.56 4.27
N ALA A 200 -8.26 72.88 3.93
CA ALA A 200 -6.99 72.97 4.66
C ALA A 200 -5.91 72.05 4.04
N PHE A 201 -4.93 72.67 3.37
CA PHE A 201 -3.60 72.09 3.22
C PHE A 201 -2.80 72.34 4.50
N TYR A 202 -2.27 71.29 5.15
CA TYR A 202 -1.01 71.34 5.93
C TYR A 202 -0.38 69.95 6.08
N ARG A 203 0.71 69.76 5.31
CA ARG A 203 2.06 69.31 5.69
C ARG A 203 2.27 68.51 7.00
N GLY A 204 2.88 67.33 6.86
CA GLY A 204 4.05 66.91 7.66
C GLY A 204 3.89 65.66 8.53
N GLY A 205 4.83 64.71 8.40
CA GLY A 205 5.10 63.70 9.44
C GLY A 205 5.55 62.34 8.92
N ALA A 206 6.84 62.05 9.05
CA ALA A 206 7.47 60.77 8.76
C ALA A 206 7.15 59.70 9.81
N ALA A 207 7.17 58.42 9.40
CA ALA A 207 7.54 57.31 10.28
C ALA A 207 8.05 56.11 9.45
N ASP A 208 9.37 55.90 9.54
CA ASP A 208 10.10 54.67 9.22
C ASP A 208 9.62 53.55 10.16
N HIS A 209 9.30 52.37 9.63
CA HIS A 209 9.32 51.13 10.42
C HIS A 209 9.89 49.96 9.59
N ARG A 210 11.21 49.86 9.65
CA ARG A 210 11.96 48.60 9.71
C ARG A 210 11.37 47.66 10.78
N GLY A 211 10.93 46.47 10.36
CA GLY A 211 10.48 45.39 11.23
C GLY A 211 11.38 44.17 11.13
N THR A 212 12.42 44.15 11.97
CA THR A 212 13.38 43.08 12.21
C THR A 212 12.69 41.86 12.85
N ARG A 213 12.87 40.65 12.31
CA ARG A 213 12.56 39.39 13.01
C ARG A 213 13.86 38.73 13.48
N SER A 214 14.27 39.03 14.72
CA SER A 214 15.27 38.27 15.47
C SER A 214 14.61 37.04 16.08
N GLY A 215 14.95 35.85 15.57
CA GLY A 215 14.71 34.57 16.23
C GLY A 215 15.78 34.32 17.28
N TRP A 216 15.35 34.15 18.53
CA TRP A 216 16.22 34.01 19.70
C TRP A 216 16.83 32.61 19.81
N LEU A 217 18.03 32.64 20.40
CA LEU A 217 18.96 31.58 20.71
C LEU A 217 18.36 30.46 21.58
N VAL A 218 18.85 29.25 21.31
CA VAL A 218 18.73 28.05 22.14
C VAL A 218 19.59 28.24 23.39
N ALA A 219 19.01 28.07 24.58
CA ALA A 219 19.75 28.01 25.84
C ALA A 219 19.50 26.67 26.54
N PHE A 220 20.61 26.01 26.86
CA PHE A 220 20.74 24.70 27.49
C PHE A 220 20.67 24.78 29.02
N SER A 221 20.19 23.67 29.62
CA SER A 221 20.45 23.17 31.00
C SER A 221 19.66 23.87 32.15
N ILE A 222 19.23 23.22 33.25
CA ILE A 222 19.93 22.33 34.21
C ILE A 222 18.91 21.57 35.12
N PHE A 223 19.15 20.25 35.28
CA PHE A 223 19.03 19.33 36.45
C PHE A 223 17.85 19.33 37.45
N LEU A 224 17.45 18.11 37.89
CA LEU A 224 17.54 17.63 39.30
C LEU A 224 17.24 16.11 39.44
N LEU A 225 18.20 15.34 39.98
CA LEU A 225 18.03 14.10 40.78
C LEU A 225 17.50 14.47 42.20
N PRO A 226 17.18 13.56 43.17
CA PRO A 226 17.34 12.09 43.24
C PRO A 226 16.10 11.32 43.78
N VAL A 227 16.11 9.98 43.75
CA VAL A 227 16.14 9.01 44.89
C VAL A 227 16.45 7.63 44.32
#